data_AF-A0A726RTB8-F1
#
_entry.id   AF-A0A726RTB8-F1
#
_cell.length_a   1.000
_cell.length_b   1.000
_cell.length_c   1.000
_cell.angle_alpha   90.00
_cell.angle_beta   90.00
_cell.angle_gamma   90.00
#
_symmetry.space_group_name_H-M   'P 1'
#
loop_
_entity.id
_entity.type
_entity.pdbx_description
1 polymer ?
#
loop_
_entity_poly.entity_id
_entity_poly.type
_entity_poly.pdbx_seq_one_letter_code
_entity_poly.pdbx_strand_id
1 'polypeptide(L)'
;IEKIINAFLVVQHKKIQVKNITFLDNGQGMFSGMSFDADVSLEFMYESAKAYSSCFCDIPFPGFEDANLEEITKFQLDALKQRKNHSFIVNHLRFPIVLREGCKIERGEVYSISNCTYNKERLQYLFSQDIYGKLYNSLEKELSSFFSFINVEVHELLKDAVCFALKILNKISLDTPERLIKAFNYRD
;
A
#
# COMPACT_ATOMS: atom_id res chain seq x y z
N ILE A 1 15.10 -3.02 -11.56
CA ILE A 1 14.51 -3.60 -10.33
C ILE A 1 12.97 -3.49 -10.34
N GLU A 2 12.42 -2.31 -10.64
CA GLU A 2 10.96 -2.06 -10.74
C GLU A 2 10.22 -3.09 -11.61
N LYS A 3 10.69 -3.32 -12.84
CA LYS A 3 10.11 -4.32 -13.75
C LYS A 3 10.06 -5.73 -13.16
N ILE A 4 11.08 -6.11 -12.38
CA ILE A 4 11.16 -7.45 -11.76
C ILE A 4 10.15 -7.56 -10.62
N ILE A 5 10.05 -6.52 -9.78
CA ILE A 5 9.08 -6.45 -8.69
C ILE A 5 7.65 -6.50 -9.25
N ASN A 6 7.34 -5.67 -10.25
CA ASN A 6 6.03 -5.65 -10.88
C ASN A 6 5.70 -7.00 -11.57
N ALA A 7 6.67 -7.62 -12.25
CA ALA A 7 6.46 -8.94 -12.84
C ALA A 7 6.17 -10.02 -11.76
N PHE A 8 6.88 -9.98 -10.64
CA PHE A 8 6.64 -10.88 -9.52
C PHE A 8 5.22 -10.70 -8.95
N LEU A 9 4.78 -9.46 -8.73
CA LEU A 9 3.43 -9.16 -8.24
C LEU A 9 2.35 -9.63 -9.21
N VAL A 10 2.53 -9.43 -10.51
CA VAL A 10 1.61 -9.89 -11.55
C VAL A 10 1.47 -11.42 -11.55
N VAL A 11 2.58 -12.15 -11.42
CA VAL A 11 2.58 -13.62 -11.33
C VAL A 11 1.86 -14.12 -10.07
N GLN A 12 1.95 -13.37 -8.97
CA GLN A 12 1.22 -13.65 -7.73
C GLN A 12 -0.22 -13.13 -7.74
N HIS A 13 -0.71 -12.66 -8.90
CA HIS A 13 -2.04 -12.07 -9.08
C HIS A 13 -2.32 -10.90 -8.13
N LYS A 14 -1.28 -10.19 -7.67
CA LYS A 14 -1.41 -9.03 -6.79
C LYS A 14 -1.67 -7.79 -7.64
N LYS A 15 -2.81 -7.13 -7.41
CA LYS A 15 -3.23 -5.91 -8.11
C LYS A 15 -2.60 -4.66 -7.48
N ILE A 16 -1.27 -4.68 -7.44
CA ILE A 16 -0.39 -3.64 -6.88
C ILE A 16 0.65 -3.30 -7.94
N GLN A 17 0.89 -2.01 -8.18
CA GLN A 17 1.92 -1.53 -9.09
C GLN A 17 2.95 -0.67 -8.34
N VAL A 18 4.23 -1.05 -8.43
CA VAL A 18 5.34 -0.32 -7.84
C VAL A 18 5.95 0.63 -8.88
N LYS A 19 6.29 1.84 -8.43
CA LYS A 19 6.95 2.87 -9.24
C LYS A 19 7.82 3.79 -8.39
N ASN A 20 8.57 4.68 -9.05
CA ASN A 20 9.39 5.71 -8.42
C ASN A 20 10.41 5.13 -7.43
N ILE A 21 11.05 4.03 -7.82
CA ILE A 21 12.00 3.33 -6.96
C ILE A 21 13.25 4.19 -6.73
N THR A 22 13.57 4.41 -5.47
CA THR A 22 14.79 5.08 -5.01
C THR A 22 15.56 4.15 -4.08
N PHE A 23 16.86 3.99 -4.33
CA PHE A 23 17.76 3.25 -3.43
C PHE A 23 18.18 4.15 -2.28
N LEU A 24 18.21 3.58 -1.08
CA LEU A 24 18.66 4.24 0.13
C LEU A 24 20.07 3.77 0.46
N ASP A 25 20.92 4.71 0.87
CA ASP A 25 22.22 4.42 1.44
C ASP A 25 22.23 4.61 2.97
N ASN A 26 23.26 4.11 3.64
CA ASN A 26 23.48 4.32 5.08
C ASN A 26 24.42 5.51 5.37
N GLY A 27 24.59 6.44 4.43
CA GLY A 27 25.56 7.55 4.52
C GLY A 27 27.02 7.16 4.28
N GLN A 28 27.33 5.87 4.17
CA GLN A 28 28.68 5.35 3.86
C GLN A 28 28.78 4.81 2.42
N GLY A 29 27.80 5.12 1.57
CA GLY A 29 27.70 4.59 0.21
C GLY A 29 27.26 3.13 0.11
N MET A 30 26.90 2.49 1.23
CA MET A 30 26.38 1.12 1.25
C MET A 30 24.86 1.12 1.17
N PHE A 31 24.32 0.25 0.31
CA PHE A 31 22.88 0.04 0.17
C PHE A 31 22.25 -0.38 1.51
N SER A 32 21.23 0.37 1.95
CA SER A 32 20.56 0.18 3.25
C SER A 32 19.05 -0.13 3.13
N GLY A 33 18.49 0.06 1.94
CA GLY A 33 17.06 -0.11 1.73
C GLY A 33 16.56 0.55 0.46
N MET A 34 15.24 0.55 0.27
CA MET A 34 14.59 1.06 -0.92
C MET A 34 13.31 1.78 -0.53
N SER A 35 13.04 2.91 -1.15
CA SER A 35 11.73 3.57 -1.11
C SER A 35 11.07 3.53 -2.47
N PHE A 36 9.74 3.44 -2.48
CA PHE A 36 8.95 3.42 -3.71
C PHE A 36 7.48 3.72 -3.43
N ASP A 37 6.76 4.05 -4.49
CA ASP A 37 5.31 4.22 -4.46
C ASP A 37 4.64 2.90 -4.86
N ALA A 38 3.75 2.39 -4.02
CA ALA A 38 2.88 1.25 -4.34
C ALA A 38 1.46 1.74 -4.61
N ASP A 39 1.05 1.73 -5.88
CA ASP A 39 -0.34 1.96 -6.25
C ASP A 39 -1.15 0.67 -6.02
N VAL A 40 -2.01 0.69 -5.00
CA VAL A 40 -2.85 -0.43 -4.58
C VAL A 40 -4.25 -0.23 -5.12
N SER A 41 -4.73 -1.18 -5.92
CA SER A 41 -6.08 -1.10 -6.50
C SER A 41 -7.17 -1.22 -5.45
N LEU A 42 -8.33 -0.61 -5.70
CA LEU A 42 -9.52 -0.85 -4.87
C LEU A 42 -9.95 -2.32 -4.91
N GLU A 43 -9.70 -3.03 -6.02
CA GLU A 43 -9.99 -4.46 -6.15
C GLU A 43 -9.20 -5.30 -5.14
N PHE A 44 -7.91 -5.03 -4.98
CA PHE A 44 -7.10 -5.64 -3.92
C PHE A 44 -7.68 -5.32 -2.54
N MET A 45 -8.10 -4.07 -2.29
CA MET A 45 -8.71 -3.69 -1.02
C MET A 45 -10.02 -4.45 -0.75
N TYR A 46 -10.89 -4.62 -1.75
CA TYR A 46 -12.10 -5.42 -1.59
C TYR A 46 -11.80 -6.88 -1.25
N GLU A 47 -10.78 -7.48 -1.87
CA GLU A 47 -10.32 -8.84 -1.56
C GLU A 47 -9.79 -8.92 -0.11
N SER A 48 -9.06 -7.90 0.33
CA SER A 48 -8.49 -7.78 1.68
C SER A 48 -9.53 -7.49 2.78
N ALA A 49 -10.73 -7.01 2.44
CA ALA A 49 -11.77 -6.68 3.42
C ALA A 49 -12.15 -7.88 4.30
N LYS A 50 -12.17 -9.09 3.73
CA LYS A 50 -12.48 -10.32 4.48
C LYS A 50 -11.40 -10.66 5.50
N ALA A 51 -10.13 -10.53 5.10
CA ALA A 51 -9.01 -10.75 6.00
C ALA A 51 -9.00 -9.72 7.13
N TYR A 52 -9.27 -8.45 6.81
CA TYR A 52 -9.45 -7.38 7.78
C TYR A 52 -10.54 -7.72 8.80
N SER A 53 -11.74 -8.09 8.33
CA SER A 53 -12.86 -8.43 9.21
C SER A 53 -12.61 -9.64 10.11
N SER A 54 -11.78 -10.59 9.67
CA SER A 54 -11.43 -11.76 10.48
C SER A 54 -10.36 -11.49 11.55
N CYS A 55 -9.55 -10.45 11.37
CA CYS A 55 -8.39 -10.17 12.21
C CYS A 55 -8.59 -9.00 13.18
N PHE A 56 -9.52 -8.09 12.86
CA PHE A 56 -9.75 -6.86 13.63
C PHE A 56 -11.16 -6.82 14.17
N CYS A 57 -11.28 -6.77 15.50
CA CYS A 57 -12.56 -6.71 16.21
C CYS A 57 -12.97 -5.27 16.58
N ASP A 58 -12.06 -4.30 16.44
CA ASP A 58 -12.38 -2.90 16.70
C ASP A 58 -13.13 -2.33 15.50
N ILE A 59 -14.37 -1.91 15.72
CA ILE A 59 -15.24 -1.36 14.69
C ILE A 59 -14.73 0.05 14.35
N PRO A 60 -14.10 0.26 13.17
CA PRO A 60 -13.56 1.57 12.80
C PRO A 60 -14.66 2.48 12.21
N PHE A 61 -15.90 1.99 12.11
CA PHE A 61 -17.04 2.60 11.44
C PHE A 61 -18.14 2.91 12.47
N PRO A 62 -18.20 4.15 13.01
CA PRO A 62 -19.24 4.54 13.97
C PRO A 62 -20.65 4.39 13.40
N GLY A 63 -21.60 3.90 14.20
CA GLY A 63 -23.00 3.70 13.80
C GLY A 63 -23.28 2.38 13.06
N PHE A 64 -22.28 1.49 12.98
CA PHE A 64 -22.40 0.16 12.40
C PHE A 64 -21.98 -0.95 13.37
N GLU A 65 -22.22 -0.74 14.67
CA GLU A 65 -21.70 -1.58 15.75
C GLU A 65 -22.18 -3.04 15.68
N ASP A 66 -23.33 -3.29 15.05
CA ASP A 66 -23.94 -4.63 14.91
C ASP A 66 -23.85 -5.19 13.48
N ALA A 67 -23.11 -4.55 12.57
CA ALA A 67 -23.07 -4.92 11.16
C ALA A 67 -21.78 -5.65 10.76
N ASN A 68 -21.85 -6.41 9.66
CA ASN A 68 -20.73 -7.17 9.13
C ASN A 68 -19.61 -6.23 8.64
N LEU A 69 -18.43 -6.30 9.26
CA LEU A 69 -17.28 -5.45 8.94
C LEU A 69 -16.85 -5.54 7.47
N GLU A 70 -16.98 -6.72 6.85
CA GLU A 70 -16.68 -6.90 5.43
C GLU A 70 -17.62 -6.06 4.55
N GLU A 71 -18.92 -6.10 4.84
CA GLU A 71 -19.95 -5.36 4.11
C GLU A 71 -19.82 -3.85 4.30
N ILE A 72 -19.55 -3.41 5.54
CA ILE A 72 -19.31 -2.00 5.84
C ILE A 72 -18.08 -1.50 5.07
N THR A 73 -16.97 -2.24 5.13
CA THR A 73 -15.74 -1.87 4.41
C THR A 73 -15.99 -1.78 2.91
N LYS A 74 -16.70 -2.76 2.33
CA LYS A 74 -17.10 -2.75 0.91
C LYS A 74 -17.94 -1.53 0.57
N PHE A 75 -18.95 -1.21 1.37
CA PHE A 75 -19.79 -0.04 1.18
C PHE A 75 -18.98 1.26 1.18
N GLN A 76 -18.02 1.41 2.10
CA GLN A 76 -17.18 2.60 2.16
C GLN A 76 -16.18 2.68 0.99
N LEU A 77 -15.66 1.54 0.53
CA LEU A 77 -14.85 1.48 -0.68
C LEU A 77 -15.67 1.77 -1.95
N ASP A 78 -16.94 1.38 -1.99
CA ASP A 78 -17.86 1.76 -3.08
C ASP A 78 -18.12 3.27 -3.08
N ALA A 79 -18.31 3.87 -1.90
CA ALA A 79 -18.40 5.32 -1.77
C ALA A 79 -17.12 6.03 -2.24
N LEU A 80 -15.94 5.44 -1.99
CA LEU A 80 -14.66 5.93 -2.50
C LEU A 80 -14.54 5.80 -4.03
N LYS A 81 -15.04 4.70 -4.61
CA LYS A 81 -14.93 4.40 -6.04
C LYS A 81 -15.84 5.28 -6.90
N GLN A 82 -17.02 5.61 -6.39
CA GLN A 82 -18.08 6.22 -7.20
C GLN A 82 -17.98 7.76 -7.27
N ARG A 83 -18.38 8.33 -8.42
CA ARG A 83 -18.57 9.77 -8.67
C ARG A 83 -19.94 9.96 -9.31
N LYS A 84 -20.55 11.12 -9.11
CA LYS A 84 -21.63 11.59 -9.98
C LYS A 84 -21.11 11.80 -11.42
N ASN A 85 -21.80 11.20 -12.40
CA ASN A 85 -21.59 11.31 -13.86
C ASN A 85 -20.32 10.65 -14.46
N HIS A 86 -19.69 9.66 -13.82
CA HIS A 86 -18.60 8.83 -14.39
C HIS A 86 -17.35 9.56 -14.90
N SER A 87 -17.21 10.88 -14.71
CA SER A 87 -16.13 11.67 -15.30
C SER A 87 -14.80 11.61 -14.54
N PHE A 88 -14.75 10.96 -13.37
CA PHE A 88 -13.54 10.71 -12.60
C PHE A 88 -13.76 9.50 -11.68
N ILE A 89 -12.77 8.61 -11.61
CA ILE A 89 -12.83 7.36 -10.83
C ILE A 89 -11.51 7.20 -10.09
N VAL A 90 -11.57 6.83 -8.81
CA VAL A 90 -10.40 6.40 -8.04
C VAL A 90 -10.28 4.88 -8.18
N ASN A 91 -9.34 4.42 -9.01
CA ASN A 91 -9.13 2.99 -9.23
C ASN A 91 -8.09 2.39 -8.28
N HIS A 92 -7.22 3.22 -7.74
CA HIS A 92 -6.17 2.85 -6.81
C HIS A 92 -5.85 4.03 -5.89
N LEU A 93 -5.25 3.71 -4.75
CA LEU A 93 -4.61 4.66 -3.87
C LEU A 93 -3.12 4.33 -3.75
N ARG A 94 -2.29 5.34 -3.51
CA ARG A 94 -0.85 5.18 -3.41
C ARG A 94 -0.41 5.04 -1.97
N PHE A 95 0.40 4.03 -1.71
CA PHE A 95 1.08 3.81 -0.44
C PHE A 95 2.57 4.07 -0.67
N PRO A 96 3.14 5.17 -0.14
CA PRO A 96 4.59 5.34 -0.11
C PRO A 96 5.19 4.33 0.86
N ILE A 97 6.09 3.50 0.36
CA ILE A 97 6.70 2.39 1.07
C ILE A 97 8.19 2.68 1.25
N VAL A 98 8.70 2.40 2.45
CA VAL A 98 10.13 2.48 2.77
C VAL A 98 10.55 1.16 3.40
N LEU A 99 11.29 0.35 2.66
CA LEU A 99 11.87 -0.90 3.15
C LEU A 99 13.33 -0.68 3.51
N ARG A 100 13.68 -0.89 4.77
CA ARG A 100 15.08 -0.83 5.25
C ARG A 100 15.51 -2.18 5.79
N GLU A 101 16.80 -2.44 5.71
CA GLU A 101 17.38 -3.63 6.31
C GLU A 101 17.13 -3.64 7.83
N GLY A 102 16.63 -4.76 8.35
CA GLY A 102 16.36 -4.94 9.78
C GLY A 102 15.12 -4.20 10.31
N CYS A 103 14.39 -3.43 9.49
CA CYS A 103 13.15 -2.79 9.91
C CYS A 103 11.97 -3.77 9.82
N LYS A 104 11.25 -3.90 10.94
CA LYS A 104 9.91 -4.51 10.99
C LYS A 104 8.90 -3.38 11.07
N ILE A 105 7.78 -3.55 10.38
CA ILE A 105 6.64 -2.65 10.54
C ILE A 105 5.75 -3.22 11.61
N GLU A 106 5.51 -2.43 12.65
CA GLU A 106 4.67 -2.84 13.75
C GLU A 106 3.20 -2.76 13.35
N ARG A 107 2.46 -3.83 13.66
CA ARG A 107 0.99 -3.81 13.54
C ARG A 107 0.46 -2.81 14.57
N GLY A 108 -0.09 -1.70 14.09
CA GLY A 108 -0.66 -0.64 14.95
C GLY A 108 -0.19 0.77 14.61
N GLU A 109 0.83 0.93 13.76
CA GLU A 109 1.17 2.27 13.24
C GLU A 109 0.00 2.84 12.43
N VAL A 110 -0.44 4.04 12.80
CA VAL A 110 -1.52 4.73 12.11
C VAL A 110 -1.00 5.26 10.78
N TYR A 111 -1.53 4.71 9.69
CA TYR A 111 -1.29 5.19 8.35
C TYR A 111 -2.42 6.12 7.90
N SER A 112 -2.09 7.38 7.66
CA SER A 112 -3.02 8.32 7.01
C SER A 112 -2.75 8.36 5.51
N ILE A 113 -3.76 7.99 4.74
CA ILE A 113 -3.73 8.02 3.27
C ILE A 113 -3.51 9.44 2.73
N SER A 114 -3.87 10.46 3.53
CA SER A 114 -3.85 11.88 3.19
C SER A 114 -2.49 12.55 3.39
N ASN A 115 -1.57 11.88 4.08
CA ASN A 115 -0.17 12.29 4.09
C ASN A 115 0.47 12.18 2.70
N CYS A 116 -0.11 11.37 1.80
CA CYS A 116 0.32 11.29 0.41
C CYS A 116 -0.41 12.36 -0.44
N THR A 117 0.33 13.33 -0.98
CA THR A 117 -0.21 14.40 -1.85
C THR A 117 -1.02 13.83 -3.01
N TYR A 118 -0.54 12.74 -3.63
CA TYR A 118 -1.25 12.07 -4.73
C TYR A 118 -2.66 11.63 -4.34
N ASN A 119 -2.82 11.04 -3.16
CA ASN A 119 -4.15 10.63 -2.69
C ASN A 119 -4.97 11.84 -2.28
N LYS A 120 -4.38 12.77 -1.53
CA LYS A 120 -5.06 13.97 -1.03
C LYS A 120 -5.75 14.74 -2.15
N GLU A 121 -5.07 15.01 -3.25
CA GLU A 121 -5.65 15.73 -4.39
C GLU A 121 -6.82 14.98 -5.03
N ARG A 122 -6.69 13.66 -5.21
CA ARG A 122 -7.74 12.81 -5.80
C ARG A 122 -8.97 12.71 -4.90
N LEU A 123 -8.75 12.54 -3.60
CA LEU A 123 -9.81 12.47 -2.59
C LEU A 123 -10.48 13.83 -2.43
N GLN A 124 -9.72 14.93 -2.33
CA GLN A 124 -10.28 16.27 -2.30
C GLN A 124 -11.13 16.55 -3.53
N TYR A 125 -10.69 16.17 -4.74
CA TYR A 125 -11.51 16.29 -5.94
C TYR A 125 -12.86 15.55 -5.80
N LEU A 126 -12.83 14.32 -5.28
CA LEU A 126 -14.02 13.50 -5.06
C LEU A 126 -15.01 14.12 -4.06
N PHE A 127 -14.50 14.78 -3.00
CA PHE A 127 -15.30 15.32 -1.89
C PHE A 127 -15.54 16.84 -1.92
N SER A 128 -14.90 17.59 -2.83
CA SER A 128 -14.97 19.06 -2.93
C SER A 128 -16.34 19.64 -3.34
N GLN A 129 -17.39 18.82 -3.43
CA GLN A 129 -18.67 19.20 -4.03
C GLN A 129 -19.90 18.83 -3.18
N ASP A 130 -19.75 18.38 -1.93
CA ASP A 130 -20.88 17.89 -1.10
C ASP A 130 -21.71 16.75 -1.74
N ILE A 131 -21.23 16.16 -2.84
CA ILE A 131 -21.98 15.20 -3.67
C ILE A 131 -22.30 13.90 -2.91
N TYR A 132 -21.48 13.53 -1.93
CA TYR A 132 -21.66 12.32 -1.12
C TYR A 132 -22.25 12.57 0.27
N GLY A 133 -22.58 13.82 0.63
CA GLY A 133 -23.13 14.16 1.95
C GLY A 133 -22.20 13.88 3.15
N LYS A 134 -20.97 13.40 2.90
CA LYS A 134 -19.91 13.20 3.90
C LYS A 134 -18.71 14.08 3.55
N LEU A 135 -18.18 14.77 4.55
CA LEU A 135 -16.91 15.48 4.44
C LEU A 135 -15.78 14.46 4.18
N TYR A 136 -14.79 14.83 3.38
CA TYR A 136 -13.55 14.07 3.14
C TYR A 136 -12.96 13.45 4.43
N ASN A 137 -12.91 14.26 5.50
CA ASN A 137 -12.39 13.84 6.80
C ASN A 137 -13.19 12.70 7.45
N SER A 138 -14.48 12.54 7.11
CA SER A 138 -15.32 11.45 7.63
C SER A 138 -14.90 10.12 7.02
N LEU A 139 -14.80 10.03 5.69
CA LEU A 139 -14.48 8.77 5.03
C LEU A 139 -13.05 8.32 5.29
N GLU A 140 -12.09 9.25 5.30
CA GLU A 140 -10.71 8.92 5.68
C GLU A 140 -10.66 8.35 7.11
N LYS A 141 -11.35 9.01 8.06
CA LYS A 141 -11.38 8.56 9.45
C LYS A 141 -11.99 7.18 9.57
N GLU A 142 -13.11 6.95 8.88
CA GLU A 142 -13.81 5.67 8.82
C GLU A 142 -12.93 4.55 8.25
N LEU A 143 -12.13 4.82 7.20
CA LEU A 143 -11.26 3.81 6.57
C LEU A 143 -9.83 3.76 7.16
N SER A 144 -9.48 4.60 8.11
CA SER A 144 -8.09 4.77 8.58
C SER A 144 -7.45 3.48 9.11
N SER A 145 -8.17 2.73 9.96
CA SER A 145 -7.71 1.43 10.47
C SER A 145 -7.56 0.40 9.35
N PHE A 146 -8.48 0.40 8.39
CA PHE A 146 -8.40 -0.48 7.22
C PHE A 146 -7.22 -0.12 6.31
N PHE A 147 -6.96 1.15 6.05
CA PHE A 147 -5.77 1.58 5.30
C PHE A 147 -4.47 1.26 6.01
N SER A 148 -4.44 1.34 7.34
CA SER A 148 -3.30 0.91 8.14
C SER A 148 -3.06 -0.59 8.01
N PHE A 149 -4.13 -1.39 8.04
CA PHE A 149 -4.05 -2.82 7.74
C PHE A 149 -3.49 -3.09 6.34
N ILE A 150 -4.02 -2.44 5.30
CA ILE A 150 -3.53 -2.57 3.92
C ILE A 150 -2.06 -2.17 3.81
N ASN A 151 -1.64 -1.10 4.50
CA ASN A 151 -0.26 -0.64 4.49
C ASN A 151 0.70 -1.73 5.01
N VAL A 152 0.34 -2.43 6.09
CA VAL A 152 1.14 -3.55 6.63
C VAL A 152 1.19 -4.71 5.65
N GLU A 153 0.03 -5.13 5.12
CA GLU A 153 -0.05 -6.25 4.16
C GLU A 153 0.77 -5.97 2.88
N VAL A 154 0.70 -4.75 2.37
CA VAL A 154 1.46 -4.31 1.19
C VAL A 154 2.96 -4.31 1.47
N HIS A 155 3.38 -3.87 2.66
CA HIS A 155 4.80 -3.92 3.04
C HIS A 155 5.35 -5.35 3.08
N GLU A 156 4.62 -6.30 3.68
CA GLU A 156 5.06 -7.70 3.74
C GLU A 156 5.13 -8.34 2.33
N LEU A 157 4.13 -8.09 1.49
CA LEU A 157 4.15 -8.56 0.09
C LEU A 157 5.34 -7.99 -0.70
N LEU A 158 5.64 -6.70 -0.49
CA LEU A 158 6.70 -6.01 -1.23
C LEU A 158 8.09 -6.34 -0.71
N LYS A 159 8.23 -6.68 0.57
CA LYS A 159 9.45 -7.27 1.13
C LYS A 159 9.87 -8.50 0.34
N ASP A 160 8.95 -9.46 0.14
CA ASP A 160 9.25 -10.69 -0.60
C ASP A 160 9.61 -10.41 -2.07
N ALA A 161 8.86 -9.51 -2.72
CA ALA A 161 9.11 -9.12 -4.10
C ALA A 161 10.47 -8.42 -4.28
N VAL A 162 10.84 -7.54 -3.35
CA VAL A 162 12.14 -6.85 -3.34
C VAL A 162 13.27 -7.84 -3.10
N CYS A 163 13.14 -8.72 -2.11
CA CYS A 163 14.12 -9.76 -1.85
C CYS A 163 14.36 -10.65 -3.08
N PHE A 164 13.28 -11.03 -3.78
CA PHE A 164 13.38 -11.77 -5.04
C PHE A 164 14.11 -10.97 -6.13
N ALA A 165 13.74 -9.71 -6.31
CA ALA A 165 14.35 -8.86 -7.33
C ALA A 165 15.85 -8.62 -7.08
N LEU A 166 16.24 -8.40 -5.83
CA LEU A 166 17.65 -8.28 -5.42
C LEU A 166 18.43 -9.59 -5.67
N LYS A 167 17.83 -10.76 -5.38
CA LYS A 167 18.43 -12.07 -5.70
C LYS A 167 18.67 -12.25 -7.20
N ILE A 168 17.73 -11.85 -8.06
CA ILE A 168 17.91 -11.89 -9.52
C ILE A 168 19.04 -10.96 -9.95
N LEU A 169 19.05 -9.72 -9.48
CA LEU A 169 20.09 -8.76 -9.83
C LEU A 169 21.49 -9.24 -9.42
N ASN A 170 21.62 -9.82 -8.23
CA ASN A 170 22.87 -10.42 -7.77
C ASN A 170 23.35 -11.59 -8.64
N LYS A 171 22.44 -12.38 -9.19
CA LYS A 171 22.77 -13.46 -10.12
C LYS A 171 23.17 -12.94 -11.50
N ILE A 172 22.55 -11.87 -11.99
CA ILE A 172 22.89 -11.25 -13.28
C ILE A 172 24.25 -10.52 -13.18
N SER A 173 24.56 -9.92 -12.03
CA SER A 173 25.79 -9.16 -11.78
C SER A 173 27.07 -10.02 -11.64
N LEU A 174 27.05 -11.29 -12.05
CA LEU A 174 28.20 -12.20 -12.00
C LEU A 174 29.37 -11.76 -12.91
N ASP A 175 29.15 -10.82 -13.84
CA ASP A 175 30.17 -10.26 -14.74
C ASP A 175 30.83 -8.95 -14.25
N THR A 176 30.53 -8.48 -13.03
CA THR A 176 31.17 -7.29 -12.43
C THR A 176 31.66 -7.57 -11.01
N PRO A 177 32.91 -7.21 -10.63
CA PRO A 177 33.50 -7.58 -9.33
C PRO A 177 32.83 -6.95 -8.10
N GLU A 178 32.07 -5.87 -8.27
CA GLU A 178 31.40 -5.17 -7.18
C GLU A 178 29.98 -5.69 -6.96
N ARG A 179 29.85 -6.69 -6.08
CA ARG A 179 28.54 -7.18 -5.63
C ARG A 179 27.88 -6.13 -4.72
N LEU A 180 27.18 -5.16 -5.32
CA LEU A 180 26.45 -4.07 -4.66
C LEU A 180 25.48 -4.49 -3.54
N ILE A 181 25.01 -5.74 -3.52
CA ILE A 181 23.86 -6.18 -2.70
C ILE A 181 24.20 -7.43 -1.87
N LYS A 182 25.41 -7.48 -1.29
CA LYS A 182 25.82 -8.63 -0.46
C LYS A 182 25.28 -8.60 0.97
N ALA A 183 24.77 -7.46 1.44
CA ALA A 183 24.39 -7.27 2.85
C ALA A 183 22.90 -7.47 3.13
N PHE A 184 21.98 -7.05 2.24
CA PHE A 184 20.54 -6.95 2.53
C PHE A 184 19.91 -8.29 2.94
N ASN A 185 19.85 -8.53 4.26
CA ASN A 185 19.19 -9.67 4.85
C ASN A 185 18.00 -9.18 5.65
N TYR A 186 16.80 -9.48 5.16
CA TYR A 186 15.63 -9.48 6.02
C TYR A 186 15.81 -10.65 7.00
N ARG A 187 16.13 -10.35 8.26
CA ARG A 187 16.06 -11.35 9.32
C ARG A 187 14.59 -11.48 9.73
N ASP A 188 14.08 -12.71 9.70
CA ASP A 188 12.74 -13.08 10.18
C ASP A 188 12.58 -12.81 11.68
#